data_AF-A0A7N2MUA7-F1
#
_entry.id   AF-A0A7N2MUA7-F1
#
_cell.length_a   1.000
_cell.length_b   1.000
_cell.length_c   1.000
_cell.angle_alpha   90.00
_cell.angle_beta   90.00
_cell.angle_gamma   90.00
#
_symmetry.space_group_name_H-M   'P 1'
#
loop_
_entity.id
_entity.type
_entity.pdbx_description
1 polymer ?
#
loop_
_entity_poly.entity_id
_entity_poly.type
_entity_poly.pdbx_seq_one_letter_code
_entity_poly.pdbx_strand_id
1 'polypeptide(L)'
;MAIQTQAKIPVFDFSNLDLKSGTSPSCSSFSACKDVCNALEKYGCFVVELGKNTLSELHNTMFISIGELFEFPTETKLKVTYDRPFHGYSSFPPFERMMIDNATSKDVTQKLTNIFLPNGNDNYCESANSYVKLTEELDKMVTRMVFENYCVKKYYDSRMESTTYS
;
A
#
# COMPACT_ATOMS: atom_id res chain seq x y z
N MET A 1 -16.60 -12.66 -37.02
CA MET A 1 -16.65 -12.56 -35.55
C MET A 1 -15.23 -12.38 -35.06
N ALA A 2 -14.89 -11.22 -34.49
CA ALA A 2 -13.59 -11.03 -33.85
C ALA A 2 -13.64 -11.71 -32.49
N ILE A 3 -12.76 -12.69 -32.26
CA ILE A 3 -12.53 -13.25 -30.93
C ILE A 3 -11.87 -12.13 -30.13
N GLN A 4 -12.61 -11.57 -29.17
CA GLN A 4 -12.05 -10.60 -28.23
C GLN A 4 -11.09 -11.38 -27.33
N THR A 5 -9.81 -11.35 -27.66
CA THR A 5 -8.76 -11.90 -26.79
C THR A 5 -8.85 -11.18 -25.45
N GLN A 6 -9.08 -11.91 -24.36
CA GLN A 6 -9.12 -11.34 -23.02
C GLN A 6 -7.82 -10.57 -22.80
N ALA A 7 -7.92 -9.25 -22.61
CA ALA A 7 -6.77 -8.39 -22.45
C ALA A 7 -6.04 -8.79 -21.15
N LYS A 8 -4.83 -9.35 -21.29
CA LYS A 8 -4.01 -9.72 -20.14
C LYS A 8 -3.45 -8.45 -19.51
N ILE A 9 -3.69 -8.26 -18.21
CA ILE A 9 -3.13 -7.15 -17.44
C ILE A 9 -1.59 -7.25 -17.49
N PRO A 10 -0.86 -6.16 -17.80
CA PRO A 10 0.60 -6.15 -17.80
C PRO A 10 1.17 -6.57 -16.45
N VAL A 11 2.26 -7.33 -16.48
CA VAL A 11 2.98 -7.78 -15.28
C VAL A 11 4.42 -7.27 -15.37
N PHE A 12 4.88 -6.59 -14.33
CA PHE A 12 6.25 -6.07 -14.22
C PHE A 12 7.00 -6.77 -13.10
N ASP A 13 8.21 -7.26 -13.40
CA ASP A 13 9.09 -7.88 -12.42
C ASP A 13 9.94 -6.84 -11.71
N PHE A 14 9.62 -6.58 -10.44
CA PHE A 14 10.33 -5.68 -9.53
C PHE A 14 11.11 -6.45 -8.46
N SER A 15 11.37 -7.75 -8.66
CA SER A 15 12.07 -8.59 -7.68
C SER A 15 13.49 -8.14 -7.35
N ASN A 16 14.16 -7.44 -8.26
CA ASN A 16 15.52 -6.93 -8.09
C ASN A 16 15.58 -5.50 -7.50
N LEU A 17 14.43 -4.89 -7.16
CA LEU A 17 14.38 -3.54 -6.62
C LEU A 17 14.62 -3.57 -5.11
N ASP A 18 15.70 -2.93 -4.66
CA ASP A 18 15.95 -2.72 -3.25
C ASP A 18 15.10 -1.55 -2.73
N LEU A 19 13.86 -1.86 -2.36
CA LEU A 19 12.88 -0.92 -1.81
C LEU A 19 13.31 -0.30 -0.47
N LYS A 20 14.32 -0.86 0.22
CA LYS A 20 14.74 -0.40 1.57
C LYS A 20 15.69 0.78 1.55
N SER A 21 16.38 1.00 0.45
CA SER A 21 17.53 1.89 0.43
C SER A 21 17.17 3.37 0.34
N GLY A 22 15.91 3.73 0.04
CA GLY A 22 15.53 5.08 -0.41
C GLY A 22 16.36 5.56 -1.62
N THR A 23 17.25 4.70 -2.10
CA THR A 23 18.19 4.93 -3.16
C THR A 23 17.40 4.48 -4.35
N SER A 24 16.85 5.50 -5.02
CA SER A 24 16.24 5.39 -6.34
C SER A 24 16.97 4.29 -7.10
N PRO A 25 16.24 3.38 -7.77
CA PRO A 25 16.88 2.58 -8.78
C PRO A 25 17.58 3.60 -9.67
N SER A 26 18.89 3.49 -9.79
CA SER A 26 19.61 4.03 -10.96
C SER A 26 19.12 3.36 -12.26
N CYS A 27 18.08 2.51 -12.16
CA CYS A 27 17.32 1.84 -13.20
C CYS A 27 15.88 2.37 -13.32
N SER A 28 15.59 3.67 -13.26
CA SER A 28 14.49 4.19 -14.08
C SER A 28 15.00 4.33 -15.52
N SER A 29 15.28 3.19 -16.16
CA SER A 29 15.45 3.21 -17.62
C SER A 29 14.18 3.85 -18.18
N PHE A 30 14.33 4.84 -19.05
CA PHE A 30 13.22 5.52 -19.72
C PHE A 30 12.18 4.53 -20.27
N SER A 31 12.62 3.32 -20.67
CA SER A 31 11.76 2.21 -21.08
C SER A 31 10.78 1.76 -19.99
N ALA A 32 11.23 1.57 -18.74
CA ALA A 32 10.38 1.11 -17.64
C ALA A 32 9.31 2.15 -17.28
N CYS A 33 9.68 3.44 -17.25
CA CYS A 33 8.72 4.52 -17.02
C CYS A 33 7.64 4.55 -18.10
N LYS A 34 8.06 4.39 -19.36
CA LYS A 34 7.17 4.34 -20.51
C LYS A 34 6.24 3.13 -20.47
N ASP A 35 6.74 1.96 -20.10
CA ASP A 35 5.94 0.75 -20.03
C ASP A 35 4.88 0.82 -18.91
N VAL A 36 5.25 1.35 -17.73
CA VAL A 36 4.31 1.61 -16.63
C VAL A 36 3.23 2.60 -17.06
N CYS A 37 3.61 3.71 -17.71
CA CYS A 37 2.64 4.70 -18.16
C CYS A 37 1.73 4.14 -19.26
N ASN A 38 2.27 3.41 -20.23
CA ASN A 38 1.47 2.73 -21.25
C ASN A 38 0.47 1.74 -20.63
N ALA A 39 0.86 1.03 -19.57
CA ALA A 39 -0.02 0.12 -18.86
C ALA A 39 -1.17 0.88 -18.18
N LEU A 40 -0.85 1.98 -17.49
CA LEU A 40 -1.86 2.85 -16.86
C LEU A 40 -2.80 3.48 -17.89
N GLU A 41 -2.29 3.99 -19.02
CA GLU A 41 -3.08 4.61 -20.07
C GLU A 41 -4.01 3.62 -20.78
N LYS A 42 -3.51 2.41 -21.07
CA LYS A 42 -4.26 1.41 -21.85
C LYS A 42 -5.16 0.51 -21.00
N TYR A 43 -4.77 0.20 -19.78
CA TYR A 43 -5.45 -0.79 -18.92
C TYR A 43 -5.96 -0.21 -17.60
N GLY A 44 -5.53 1.00 -17.21
CA GLY A 44 -5.83 1.60 -15.91
C GLY A 44 -5.13 0.92 -14.73
N CYS A 45 -4.38 -0.16 -14.96
CA CYS A 45 -3.72 -0.95 -13.92
C CYS A 45 -2.59 -1.83 -14.50
N PHE A 46 -1.77 -2.36 -13.61
CA PHE A 46 -0.77 -3.39 -13.87
C PHE A 46 -0.55 -4.21 -12.60
N VAL A 47 0.10 -5.37 -12.75
CA VAL A 47 0.55 -6.22 -11.63
C VAL A 47 2.06 -6.06 -11.47
N VAL A 48 2.50 -6.02 -10.23
CA VAL A 48 3.93 -6.04 -9.88
C VAL A 48 4.25 -7.36 -9.21
N GLU A 49 5.28 -8.04 -9.70
CA GLU A 49 5.90 -9.16 -9.01
C GLU A 49 7.05 -8.64 -8.15
N LEU A 50 7.00 -8.94 -6.86
CA LEU A 50 8.01 -8.56 -5.89
C LEU A 50 8.76 -9.82 -5.42
N GLY A 51 10.02 -9.67 -5.00
CA GLY A 51 10.91 -10.80 -4.70
C GLY A 51 10.33 -11.80 -3.68
N LYS A 52 10.50 -13.10 -3.97
CA LYS A 52 9.70 -14.20 -3.40
C LYS A 52 9.83 -14.44 -1.89
N ASN A 53 10.97 -14.16 -1.27
CA ASN A 53 11.27 -14.79 0.02
C ASN A 53 10.84 -13.95 1.24
N THR A 54 11.10 -12.64 1.26
CA THR A 54 10.75 -11.80 2.43
C THR A 54 9.35 -11.20 2.33
N LEU A 55 8.80 -11.10 1.11
CA LEU A 55 7.51 -10.45 0.92
C LEU A 55 6.31 -11.36 1.16
N SER A 56 6.43 -12.64 0.81
CA SER A 56 5.34 -13.60 0.94
C SER A 56 4.97 -13.80 2.41
N GLU A 57 5.96 -13.91 3.29
CA GLU A 57 5.76 -14.01 4.73
C GLU A 57 5.13 -12.74 5.30
N LEU A 58 5.65 -11.56 4.95
CA LEU A 58 5.09 -10.29 5.39
C LEU A 58 3.64 -10.10 4.95
N HIS A 59 3.33 -10.43 3.68
CA HIS A 59 1.97 -10.37 3.14
C HIS A 59 1.03 -11.31 3.89
N ASN A 60 1.42 -12.56 4.09
CA ASN A 60 0.57 -13.56 4.75
C ASN A 60 0.34 -13.21 6.22
N THR A 61 1.38 -12.79 6.94
CA THR A 61 1.25 -12.31 8.32
C THR A 61 0.30 -11.14 8.39
N MET A 62 0.45 -10.13 7.53
CA MET A 62 -0.46 -8.98 7.51
C MET A 62 -1.90 -9.38 7.18
N PHE A 63 -2.10 -10.26 6.19
CA PHE A 63 -3.43 -10.73 5.80
C PHE A 63 -4.15 -11.44 6.95
N ILE A 64 -3.44 -12.33 7.66
CA ILE A 64 -3.96 -13.02 8.86
C ILE A 64 -4.29 -12.00 9.96
N SER A 65 -3.35 -11.09 10.24
CA SER A 65 -3.51 -10.04 11.25
C SER A 65 -4.67 -9.08 10.99
N ILE A 66 -4.96 -8.77 9.71
CA ILE A 66 -6.16 -8.00 9.33
C ILE A 66 -7.41 -8.84 9.56
N GLY A 67 -7.39 -10.13 9.21
CA GLY A 67 -8.51 -11.04 9.49
C GLY A 67 -8.87 -11.07 10.97
N GLU A 68 -7.87 -11.27 11.83
CA GLU A 68 -8.04 -11.25 13.30
C GLU A 68 -8.62 -9.93 13.81
N LEU A 69 -8.26 -8.79 13.20
CA LEU A 69 -8.80 -7.47 13.54
C LEU A 69 -10.32 -7.39 13.36
N PHE A 70 -10.84 -8.01 12.30
CA PHE A 70 -12.26 -7.99 11.97
C PHE A 70 -13.07 -9.01 12.79
N GLU A 71 -12.43 -10.02 13.37
CA GLU A 71 -13.06 -10.95 14.32
C GLU A 71 -13.37 -10.32 15.69
N PHE A 72 -12.80 -9.15 16.02
CA PHE A 72 -13.15 -8.44 17.25
C PHE A 72 -14.61 -7.97 17.25
N PRO A 73 -15.24 -7.85 18.45
CA PRO A 73 -16.58 -7.30 18.59
C PRO A 73 -16.70 -5.92 17.96
N THR A 74 -17.87 -5.64 17.38
CA THR A 74 -18.19 -4.35 16.76
C THR A 74 -17.94 -3.17 17.70
N GLU A 75 -18.22 -3.32 18.99
CA GLU A 75 -17.99 -2.31 20.03
C GLU A 75 -16.51 -1.96 20.19
N THR A 76 -15.60 -2.93 19.98
CA THR A 76 -14.16 -2.68 19.99
C THR A 76 -13.74 -1.96 18.72
N LYS A 77 -14.21 -2.42 17.56
CA LYS A 77 -13.91 -1.81 16.26
C LYS A 77 -14.40 -0.36 16.17
N LEU A 78 -15.57 -0.04 16.75
CA LEU A 78 -16.12 1.31 16.85
C LEU A 78 -15.26 2.30 17.64
N LYS A 79 -14.31 1.83 18.46
CA LYS A 79 -13.34 2.71 19.15
C LYS A 79 -12.30 3.28 18.18
N VAL A 80 -12.14 2.68 17.00
CA VAL A 80 -11.25 3.18 15.94
C VAL A 80 -11.89 4.39 15.29
N THR A 81 -11.50 5.56 15.78
CA THR A 81 -12.06 6.87 15.43
C THR A 81 -10.96 7.82 14.96
N TYR A 82 -11.34 8.67 13.99
CA TYR A 82 -10.50 9.73 13.42
C TYR A 82 -11.35 10.97 13.18
N ASP A 83 -10.74 12.15 13.29
CA ASP A 83 -11.41 13.43 13.00
C ASP A 83 -11.68 13.61 11.50
N ARG A 84 -10.91 12.91 10.66
CA ARG A 84 -11.02 12.97 9.21
C ARG A 84 -12.28 12.25 8.72
N PRO A 85 -13.10 12.87 7.87
CA PRO A 85 -14.30 12.22 7.33
C PRO A 85 -13.97 10.88 6.67
N PHE A 86 -14.89 9.91 6.81
CA PHE A 86 -14.79 8.55 6.27
C PHE A 86 -13.67 7.67 6.84
N HIS A 87 -12.88 8.15 7.80
CA HIS A 87 -11.85 7.36 8.47
C HIS A 87 -12.37 6.68 9.74
N GLY A 88 -11.66 5.64 10.18
CA GLY A 88 -12.08 4.78 11.28
C GLY A 88 -12.90 3.59 10.81
N TYR A 89 -13.61 2.98 11.76
CA TYR A 89 -14.45 1.82 11.49
C TYR A 89 -15.85 2.22 11.01
N SER A 90 -16.38 1.49 10.03
CA SER A 90 -17.77 1.60 9.62
C SER A 90 -18.28 0.25 9.12
N SER A 91 -19.54 -0.08 9.45
CA SER A 91 -20.21 -1.29 9.00
C SER A 91 -21.41 -0.92 8.13
N PHE A 92 -21.47 -1.49 6.93
CA PHE A 92 -22.54 -1.32 5.95
C PHE A 92 -22.89 -2.71 5.38
N PRO A 93 -23.92 -3.40 5.91
CA PRO A 93 -24.25 -4.75 5.46
C PRO A 93 -24.29 -4.87 3.93
N PRO A 94 -23.60 -5.86 3.32
CA PRO A 94 -22.93 -7.02 3.93
C PRO A 94 -21.44 -6.80 4.28
N PHE A 95 -20.92 -5.58 4.20
CA PHE A 95 -19.50 -5.27 4.34
C PHE A 95 -19.18 -4.49 5.62
N GLU A 96 -17.93 -4.56 6.04
CA GLU A 96 -17.35 -3.65 7.01
C GLU A 96 -16.02 -3.13 6.50
N ARG A 97 -15.61 -1.96 6.98
CA ARG A 97 -14.36 -1.32 6.60
C ARG A 97 -13.69 -0.66 7.80
N MET A 98 -12.38 -0.56 7.72
CA MET A 98 -11.57 0.22 8.64
C MET A 98 -10.54 0.99 7.84
N MET A 99 -10.57 2.31 7.95
CA MET A 99 -9.62 3.19 7.27
C MET A 99 -8.72 3.86 8.31
N ILE A 100 -7.42 3.61 8.22
CA ILE A 100 -6.43 3.95 9.24
C ILE A 100 -5.60 5.11 8.71
N ASP A 101 -5.90 6.33 9.13
CA ASP A 101 -5.13 7.47 8.63
C ASP A 101 -3.70 7.46 9.21
N ASN A 102 -2.73 7.82 8.37
CA ASN A 102 -1.33 7.94 8.75
C ASN A 102 -0.78 6.66 9.40
N ALA A 103 -1.02 5.52 8.75
CA ALA A 103 -0.70 4.18 9.26
C ALA A 103 0.82 3.95 9.51
N THR A 104 1.68 4.82 8.97
CA THR A 104 3.14 4.82 9.22
C THR A 104 3.52 5.49 10.55
N SER A 105 2.59 6.19 11.20
CA SER A 105 2.84 6.87 12.48
C SER A 105 2.86 5.91 13.65
N LYS A 106 3.89 6.05 14.50
CA LYS A 106 4.02 5.30 15.75
C LYS A 106 2.84 5.58 16.70
N ASP A 107 2.34 6.81 16.72
CA ASP A 107 1.22 7.18 17.61
C ASP A 107 -0.08 6.52 17.16
N VAL A 108 -0.30 6.44 15.84
CA VAL A 108 -1.47 5.76 15.26
C VAL A 108 -1.40 4.26 15.54
N THR A 109 -0.26 3.63 15.28
CA THR A 109 -0.09 2.20 15.54
C THR A 109 -0.24 1.87 17.02
N GLN A 110 0.32 2.69 17.92
CA GLN A 110 0.15 2.51 19.37
C GLN A 110 -1.33 2.66 19.79
N LYS A 111 -2.05 3.64 19.24
CA LYS A 111 -3.48 3.83 19.53
C LYS A 111 -4.29 2.59 19.14
N LEU A 112 -4.04 2.01 17.97
CA LEU A 112 -4.71 0.79 17.52
C LEU A 112 -4.36 -0.40 18.39
N THR A 113 -3.08 -0.59 18.72
CA THR A 113 -2.64 -1.68 19.61
C THR A 113 -3.30 -1.59 20.97
N ASN A 114 -3.46 -0.40 21.53
CA ASN A 114 -4.17 -0.23 22.80
C ASN A 114 -5.67 -0.59 22.71
N ILE A 115 -6.29 -0.45 21.54
CA ILE A 115 -7.70 -0.80 21.32
C ILE A 115 -7.88 -2.32 21.23
N PHE A 116 -7.04 -2.99 20.44
CA PHE A 116 -7.21 -4.40 20.10
C PHE A 116 -6.41 -5.37 20.98
N LEU A 117 -5.27 -4.91 21.49
CA LEU A 117 -4.28 -5.71 22.20
C LEU A 117 -3.86 -5.01 23.50
N PRO A 118 -4.78 -4.77 24.46
CA PRO A 118 -4.49 -4.04 25.70
C PRO A 118 -3.43 -4.72 26.58
N ASN A 119 -3.16 -6.02 26.37
CA ASN A 119 -2.11 -6.78 27.06
C ASN A 119 -0.79 -6.88 26.27
N GLY A 120 -0.69 -6.19 25.14
CA GLY A 120 0.50 -6.16 24.28
C GLY A 120 0.60 -7.30 23.28
N ASN A 121 1.13 -6.98 22.09
CA ASN A 121 1.68 -7.92 21.10
C ASN A 121 2.58 -7.12 20.13
N ASP A 122 3.86 -6.98 20.47
CA ASP A 122 4.82 -6.16 19.71
C ASP A 122 4.98 -6.63 18.25
N ASN A 123 4.83 -7.94 18.01
CA ASN A 123 4.98 -8.55 16.68
C ASN A 123 3.92 -8.08 15.67
N TYR A 124 2.71 -7.70 16.14
CA TYR A 124 1.63 -7.20 15.29
C TYR A 124 1.98 -5.83 14.70
N CYS A 125 2.47 -4.93 15.57
CA CYS A 125 2.88 -3.58 15.19
C CYS A 125 4.00 -3.61 14.15
N GLU A 126 5.00 -4.49 14.34
CA GLU A 126 6.17 -4.56 13.46
C GLU A 126 5.81 -5.05 12.05
N SER A 127 4.95 -6.05 11.95
CA SER A 127 4.50 -6.59 10.66
C SER A 127 3.64 -5.59 9.90
N ALA A 128 2.67 -4.95 10.57
CA ALA A 128 1.85 -3.92 9.97
C ALA A 128 2.68 -2.71 9.49
N ASN A 129 3.61 -2.23 10.32
CA ASN A 129 4.51 -1.14 9.94
C ASN A 129 5.37 -1.50 8.72
N SER A 130 5.90 -2.73 8.68
CA SER A 130 6.73 -3.19 7.57
C SER A 130 5.92 -3.29 6.27
N TYR A 131 4.67 -3.75 6.36
CA TYR A 131 3.76 -3.83 5.21
C TYR A 131 3.38 -2.44 4.69
N VAL A 132 3.01 -1.51 5.57
CA VAL A 132 2.66 -0.13 5.17
C VAL A 132 3.86 0.60 4.56
N LYS A 133 5.07 0.42 5.10
CA LYS A 133 6.28 0.99 4.51
C LYS A 133 6.55 0.44 3.10
N LEU A 134 6.35 -0.85 2.91
CA LEU A 134 6.51 -1.47 1.60
C LEU A 134 5.53 -0.87 0.57
N THR A 135 4.26 -0.72 0.93
CA THR A 135 3.25 -0.16 0.02
C THR A 135 3.51 1.32 -0.27
N GLU A 136 3.97 2.08 0.73
CA GLU A 136 4.41 3.47 0.57
C GLU A 136 5.58 3.59 -0.43
N GLU A 137 6.63 2.77 -0.28
CA GLU A 137 7.79 2.82 -1.18
C GLU A 137 7.43 2.40 -2.61
N LEU A 138 6.50 1.45 -2.77
CA LEU A 138 5.98 1.07 -4.09
C LEU A 138 5.20 2.23 -4.74
N ASP A 139 4.32 2.90 -3.99
CA ASP A 139 3.56 4.06 -4.48
C ASP A 139 4.48 5.22 -4.88
N LYS A 140 5.47 5.55 -4.03
CA LYS A 140 6.50 6.56 -4.33
C LYS A 140 7.23 6.24 -5.63
N MET A 141 7.67 5.00 -5.79
CA MET A 141 8.40 4.57 -6.98
C MET A 141 7.52 4.67 -8.24
N VAL A 142 6.30 4.15 -8.22
CA VAL A 142 5.38 4.22 -9.36
C VAL A 142 5.04 5.67 -9.70
N THR A 143 4.75 6.49 -8.69
CA THR A 143 4.48 7.92 -8.87
C THR A 143 5.69 8.63 -9.50
N ARG A 144 6.91 8.32 -9.06
CA ARG A 144 8.14 8.86 -9.66
C ARG A 144 8.25 8.47 -11.14
N MET A 145 8.02 7.20 -11.49
CA MET A 145 8.07 6.73 -12.87
C MET A 145 7.08 7.48 -13.77
N VAL A 146 5.86 7.75 -13.27
CA VAL A 146 4.86 8.55 -13.98
C VAL A 146 5.36 9.97 -14.22
N PHE A 147 5.89 10.63 -13.18
CA PHE A 147 6.37 12.01 -13.28
C PHE A 147 7.61 12.13 -14.20
N GLU A 148 8.47 11.12 -14.20
CA GLU A 148 9.63 11.04 -15.09
C GLU A 148 9.22 10.85 -16.55
N ASN A 149 8.25 9.97 -16.83
CA ASN A 149 7.73 9.75 -18.19
C ASN A 149 7.19 11.03 -18.83
N TYR A 150 6.47 11.85 -18.06
CA TYR A 150 5.91 13.12 -18.54
C TYR A 150 6.86 14.32 -18.38
N CYS A 151 8.12 14.11 -18.01
CA CYS A 151 9.13 15.17 -17.83
C CYS A 151 8.73 16.25 -16.80
N VAL A 152 7.95 15.88 -15.78
CA VAL A 152 7.42 16.77 -14.73
C VAL A 152 7.96 16.44 -13.33
N LYS A 153 9.10 15.73 -13.27
CA LYS A 153 9.78 15.32 -12.02
C LYS A 153 9.91 16.42 -10.96
N LYS A 154 10.06 17.69 -11.36
CA LYS A 154 10.14 18.85 -10.44
C LYS A 154 8.93 19.00 -9.51
N TYR A 155 7.78 18.41 -9.83
CA TYR A 155 6.59 18.44 -8.98
C TYR A 155 6.43 17.20 -8.09
N TYR A 156 7.34 16.22 -8.19
CA TYR A 156 7.25 14.96 -7.44
C TYR A 156 7.31 15.19 -5.93
N ASP A 157 8.30 15.96 -5.44
CA ASP A 157 8.48 16.15 -4.00
C ASP A 157 7.28 16.88 -3.38
N SER A 158 6.79 17.94 -4.03
CA SER A 158 5.56 18.64 -3.62
C SER A 158 4.32 17.72 -3.62
N ARG A 159 4.23 16.80 -4.58
CA ARG A 159 3.17 15.79 -4.60
C ARG A 159 3.28 14.85 -3.41
N MET A 160 4.48 14.37 -3.08
CA MET A 160 4.70 13.48 -1.93
C MET A 160 4.38 14.17 -0.60
N GLU A 161 4.75 15.44 -0.43
CA GLU A 161 4.43 16.23 0.76
C GLU A 161 2.91 16.41 0.96
N SER A 162 2.14 16.44 -0.13
CA SER A 162 0.67 16.56 -0.08
C SER A 162 -0.06 15.23 0.12
N THR A 163 0.65 14.10 0.04
CA THR A 163 0.06 12.77 0.17
C THR A 163 0.11 12.30 1.62
N THR A 164 -1.03 11.83 2.13
CA THR A 164 -1.09 11.08 3.39
C THR A 164 -1.38 9.63 3.05
N TYR A 165 -0.55 8.73 3.56
CA TYR A 165 -0.75 7.28 3.43
C TYR A 165 -1.74 6.82 4.51
N SER A 166 -2.89 6.30 4.06
CA SER A 166 -4.01 5.83 4.88
C SER A 166 -4.31 4.34 4.60
#